data_AF-A0A369IDI3-F1
#
_entry.id   AF-A0A369IDI3-F1
#
_cell.length_a   1.000
_cell.length_b   1.000
_cell.length_c   1.000
_cell.angle_alpha   90.00
_cell.angle_beta   90.00
_cell.angle_gamma   90.00
#
_symmetry.space_group_name_H-M   'P 1'
#
loop_
_entity.id
_entity.type
_entity.pdbx_description
1 polymer ?
#
loop_
_entity_poly.entity_id
_entity_poly.type
_entity_poly.pdbx_seq_one_letter_code
_entity_poly.pdbx_strand_id
1 'polypeptide(L)'
;MAKKLPSAYAHPYAIDPRFKKSVAYFSMEFAIDQALKTYSGGLGFLAGSHMKSAHDLRQNLIGIGILWKHGYYDQVRATDNSMVPQFREKMYSFLKDTGVRFQITIAYQPVWVAAYFLDPKLFGTVPMFFLTTDTDGNEPWARQISYHLYDSDAAVKVMQCMLLGIGGAKFLDEIGYEPDVYHLNEAHAVSSVYYLYKKLGKRESVKKRLVFTTHTPEEAGNEKHDIHFLESLSFFAGVPLHSVRKITGIGPHDTVFSHSLAALRLSHQANAVSKLHGEVSRRMWSVAGDICEITHVTNSQHKASWVDAELEKARIKSDLDGLENRKKELKRELFKTVADQVGKLFDPNILTVVWARRFAAYKRPELLTRDRERFDRLIRNKDFPIQFIWAGKPYPKDEGAIYTFNQLFYLSHLYPNMAVLTGYELALSKELKQGSDVWLNTPIVPREASGTSGMTAAMNASLNFSTYDGWVCEFSRHGENSFIVPVASESARDWEDMSNMLDVLENEILPLYYERPNDWQEMVLRSMNEVGGFFNSDRMAAEYYEKVYK
;
A
#
# COMPACT_ATOMS: atom_id res chain seq x y z
N MET A 1 -10.12 32.57 -0.39
CA MET A 1 -10.12 31.68 -1.57
C MET A 1 -11.43 30.94 -1.64
N ALA A 2 -11.78 30.34 -2.78
CA ALA A 2 -13.03 29.59 -2.90
C ALA A 2 -12.90 28.21 -2.21
N LYS A 3 -13.94 27.79 -1.48
CA LYS A 3 -14.04 26.41 -0.94
C LYS A 3 -14.41 25.35 -2.00
N LYS A 4 -14.53 25.77 -3.26
CA LYS A 4 -14.96 24.92 -4.37
C LYS A 4 -13.83 24.82 -5.39
N LEU A 5 -13.67 23.63 -5.94
CA LEU A 5 -12.75 23.40 -7.05
C LEU A 5 -13.17 24.27 -8.25
N PRO A 6 -12.20 24.78 -9.03
CA PRO A 6 -12.48 25.40 -10.33
C PRO A 6 -13.32 24.48 -11.21
N SER A 7 -14.18 25.06 -12.07
CA SER A 7 -15.09 24.30 -12.93
C SER A 7 -14.38 23.29 -13.84
N ALA A 8 -13.15 23.61 -14.28
CA ALA A 8 -12.32 22.73 -15.08
C ALA A 8 -11.92 21.42 -14.35
N TYR A 9 -11.94 21.42 -13.02
CA TYR A 9 -11.53 20.29 -12.17
C TYR A 9 -12.65 19.85 -11.22
N ALA A 10 -13.89 20.23 -11.51
CA ALA A 10 -15.02 19.91 -10.65
C ALA A 10 -15.25 18.40 -10.57
N HIS A 11 -15.81 17.97 -9.44
CA HIS A 11 -16.30 16.60 -9.28
C HIS A 11 -17.32 16.27 -10.39
N PRO A 12 -17.32 15.03 -10.91
CA PRO A 12 -18.28 14.61 -11.95
C PRO A 12 -19.69 14.35 -11.39
N TYR A 13 -19.88 14.57 -10.08
CA TYR A 13 -21.11 14.29 -9.34
C TYR A 13 -21.45 15.44 -8.38
N ALA A 14 -22.72 15.50 -7.98
CA ALA A 14 -23.12 16.29 -6.83
C ALA A 14 -22.59 15.64 -5.54
N ILE A 15 -21.93 16.44 -4.71
CA ILE A 15 -21.41 15.98 -3.41
C ILE A 15 -22.56 15.44 -2.55
N ASP A 16 -22.40 14.23 -2.02
CA ASP A 16 -23.36 13.65 -1.09
C ASP A 16 -23.43 14.51 0.19
N PRO A 17 -24.62 14.92 0.67
CA PRO A 17 -24.75 15.76 1.86
C PRO A 17 -24.11 15.20 3.13
N ARG A 18 -23.86 13.88 3.19
CA ARG A 18 -23.13 13.23 4.29
C ARG A 18 -21.64 13.59 4.28
N PHE A 19 -21.06 13.92 3.12
CA PHE A 19 -19.62 14.06 2.90
C PHE A 19 -19.23 15.48 2.40
N LYS A 20 -19.75 16.53 3.05
CA LYS A 20 -19.59 17.93 2.62
C LYS A 20 -18.20 18.54 2.84
N LYS A 21 -17.51 18.18 3.92
CA LYS A 21 -16.17 18.74 4.23
C LYS A 21 -15.22 18.45 3.08
N SER A 22 -14.52 19.48 2.61
CA SER A 22 -13.58 19.35 1.51
C SER A 22 -12.23 18.81 1.99
N VAL A 23 -11.73 17.77 1.35
CA VAL A 23 -10.48 17.10 1.73
C VAL A 23 -9.50 17.08 0.56
N ALA A 24 -8.24 17.42 0.81
CA ALA A 24 -7.12 17.13 -0.09
C ALA A 24 -6.28 16.01 0.52
N TYR A 25 -6.22 14.87 -0.15
CA TYR A 25 -5.51 13.66 0.27
C TYR A 25 -4.15 13.57 -0.41
N PHE A 26 -3.08 13.69 0.37
CA PHE A 26 -1.71 13.71 -0.11
C PHE A 26 -1.08 12.34 0.05
N SER A 27 -0.55 11.77 -1.04
CA SER A 27 0.20 10.53 -0.96
C SER A 27 1.31 10.45 -2.02
N MET A 28 2.41 9.78 -1.67
CA MET A 28 3.50 9.48 -2.60
C MET A 28 3.07 8.49 -3.69
N GLU A 29 2.07 7.66 -3.40
CA GLU A 29 1.63 6.63 -4.33
C GLU A 29 0.12 6.42 -4.42
N PHE A 30 -0.35 6.10 -5.62
CA PHE A 30 -1.72 5.73 -5.93
C PHE A 30 -1.73 4.60 -6.98
N ALA A 31 -2.26 3.43 -6.62
CA ALA A 31 -2.48 2.32 -7.54
C ALA A 31 -3.93 2.37 -8.05
N ILE A 32 -4.15 3.26 -9.03
CA ILE A 32 -5.49 3.53 -9.60
C ILE A 32 -5.85 2.51 -10.68
N ASP A 33 -4.90 2.29 -11.58
CA ASP A 33 -5.04 1.42 -12.75
C ASP A 33 -3.66 0.87 -13.15
N GLN A 34 -3.64 -0.28 -13.80
CA GLN A 34 -2.42 -0.90 -14.31
C GLN A 34 -1.64 0.05 -15.24
N ALA A 35 -2.33 0.91 -16.01
CA ALA A 35 -1.72 1.83 -16.96
C ALA A 35 -0.97 3.00 -16.30
N LEU A 36 -1.28 3.37 -15.05
CA LEU A 36 -0.69 4.54 -14.38
C LEU A 36 0.31 4.11 -13.31
N LYS A 37 1.61 4.21 -13.60
CA LYS A 37 2.71 3.70 -12.74
C LYS A 37 3.09 4.65 -11.60
N THR A 38 2.10 5.08 -10.83
CA THR A 38 2.29 5.98 -9.68
C THR A 38 2.32 5.25 -8.35
N TYR A 39 2.77 4.00 -8.31
CA TYR A 39 2.75 3.18 -7.10
C TYR A 39 3.86 2.13 -7.04
N SER A 40 4.18 1.69 -5.83
CA SER A 40 5.13 0.61 -5.56
C SER A 40 4.52 -0.56 -4.78
N GLY A 41 3.56 -0.32 -3.89
CA GLY A 41 3.08 -1.38 -3.00
C GLY A 41 1.77 -1.08 -2.26
N GLY A 42 1.67 -1.62 -1.04
CA GLY A 42 0.42 -1.67 -0.28
C GLY A 42 -0.18 -0.31 0.06
N LEU A 43 0.66 0.72 0.25
CA LEU A 43 0.22 2.09 0.50
C LEU A 43 -0.53 2.66 -0.71
N GLY A 44 -0.01 2.44 -1.91
CA GLY A 44 -0.61 2.88 -3.17
C GLY A 44 -1.88 2.10 -3.49
N PHE A 45 -1.91 0.78 -3.19
CA PHE A 45 -3.12 -0.04 -3.33
C PHE A 45 -4.25 0.47 -2.41
N LEU A 46 -3.91 0.84 -1.18
CA LEU A 46 -4.85 1.46 -0.24
C LEU A 46 -5.34 2.82 -0.77
N ALA A 47 -4.42 3.71 -1.12
CA ALA A 47 -4.74 5.05 -1.58
C ALA A 47 -5.61 5.01 -2.86
N GLY A 48 -5.28 4.15 -3.82
CA GLY A 48 -6.07 3.94 -5.04
C GLY A 48 -7.49 3.47 -4.73
N SER A 49 -7.65 2.49 -3.84
CA SER A 49 -8.97 2.03 -3.39
C SER A 49 -9.76 3.11 -2.66
N HIS A 50 -9.10 3.93 -1.84
CA HIS A 50 -9.73 5.07 -1.18
C HIS A 50 -10.26 6.08 -2.21
N MET A 51 -9.48 6.41 -3.24
CA MET A 51 -9.89 7.38 -4.26
C MET A 51 -11.07 6.88 -5.11
N LYS A 52 -11.17 5.57 -5.36
CA LYS A 52 -12.32 4.94 -6.03
C LYS A 52 -13.57 4.94 -5.15
N SER A 53 -13.45 4.49 -3.90
CA SER A 53 -14.58 4.52 -2.96
C SER A 53 -15.06 5.93 -2.64
N ALA A 54 -14.17 6.91 -2.54
CA ALA A 54 -14.56 8.30 -2.36
C ALA A 54 -15.36 8.84 -3.56
N HIS A 55 -15.04 8.39 -4.78
CA HIS A 55 -15.83 8.69 -5.97
C HIS A 55 -17.22 8.04 -5.91
N ASP A 56 -17.29 6.75 -5.57
CA ASP A 56 -18.55 5.99 -5.55
C ASP A 56 -19.51 6.51 -4.46
N LEU A 57 -18.96 6.94 -3.33
CA LEU A 57 -19.69 7.60 -2.25
C LEU A 57 -19.97 9.08 -2.52
N ARG A 58 -19.47 9.64 -3.62
CA ARG A 58 -19.60 11.05 -4.01
C ARG A 58 -19.08 12.03 -2.94
N GLN A 59 -17.92 11.71 -2.36
CA GLN A 59 -17.27 12.54 -1.35
C GLN A 59 -16.63 13.79 -1.96
N ASN A 60 -16.55 14.87 -1.16
CA ASN A 60 -15.82 16.08 -1.51
C ASN A 60 -14.31 15.94 -1.24
N LEU A 61 -13.65 15.05 -1.98
CA LEU A 61 -12.25 14.71 -1.79
C LEU A 61 -11.47 14.85 -3.08
N ILE A 62 -10.23 15.35 -3.04
CA ILE A 62 -9.28 15.29 -4.16
C ILE A 62 -8.01 14.56 -3.74
N GLY A 63 -7.31 13.96 -4.70
CA GLY A 63 -5.99 13.39 -4.45
C GLY A 63 -4.87 14.24 -5.03
N ILE A 64 -3.78 14.39 -4.27
CA ILE A 64 -2.54 15.06 -4.65
C ILE A 64 -1.40 14.05 -4.57
N GLY A 65 -0.71 13.83 -5.68
CA GLY A 65 0.46 12.96 -5.78
C GLY A 65 1.56 13.55 -6.66
N ILE A 66 2.55 12.73 -6.98
CA ILE A 66 3.65 13.08 -7.88
C ILE A 66 3.55 12.25 -9.15
N LEU A 67 3.81 12.88 -10.30
CA LEU A 67 3.95 12.21 -11.59
C LEU A 67 5.39 11.72 -11.73
N TRP A 68 5.59 10.42 -11.54
CA TRP A 68 6.91 9.79 -11.60
C TRP A 68 7.30 9.48 -13.04
N LYS A 69 8.40 10.08 -13.53
CA LYS A 69 8.90 9.89 -14.90
C LYS A 69 9.18 8.43 -15.23
N HIS A 70 9.70 7.67 -14.28
CA HIS A 70 10.08 6.26 -14.42
C HIS A 70 9.24 5.31 -13.56
N GLY A 71 8.24 5.82 -12.84
CA GLY A 71 7.48 5.06 -11.85
C GLY A 71 8.34 4.61 -10.66
N TYR A 72 8.02 3.44 -10.10
CA TYR A 72 8.87 2.78 -9.11
C TYR A 72 10.04 2.06 -9.81
N TYR A 73 9.76 0.95 -10.48
CA TYR A 73 10.63 0.31 -11.48
C TYR A 73 9.85 -0.80 -12.21
N ASP A 74 10.31 -1.13 -13.41
CA ASP A 74 9.88 -2.30 -14.19
C ASP A 74 10.72 -3.51 -13.77
N GLN A 75 10.07 -4.53 -13.21
CA GLN A 75 10.74 -5.75 -12.77
C GLN A 75 10.87 -6.72 -13.95
N VAL A 76 12.09 -7.06 -14.34
CA VAL A 76 12.34 -7.96 -15.48
C VAL A 76 13.38 -9.03 -15.15
N ARG A 77 13.55 -9.97 -16.09
CA ARG A 77 14.59 -11.01 -16.04
C ARG A 77 15.80 -10.59 -16.88
N ALA A 78 17.00 -10.83 -16.37
CA ALA A 78 18.25 -10.76 -17.12
C ALA A 78 18.46 -12.04 -17.96
N THR A 79 19.57 -12.09 -18.72
CA THR A 79 19.90 -13.23 -19.60
C THR A 79 20.16 -14.54 -18.84
N ASP A 80 20.61 -14.46 -17.59
CA ASP A 80 20.79 -15.59 -16.68
C ASP A 80 19.51 -15.92 -15.87
N ASN A 81 18.40 -15.26 -16.21
CA ASN A 81 17.12 -15.29 -15.49
C ASN A 81 17.14 -14.70 -14.08
N SER A 82 18.21 -14.05 -13.63
CA SER A 82 18.16 -13.25 -12.40
C SER A 82 17.21 -12.06 -12.56
N MET A 83 16.62 -11.61 -11.46
CA MET A 83 15.77 -10.42 -11.48
C MET A 83 16.61 -9.14 -11.51
N VAL A 84 16.25 -8.21 -12.38
CA VAL A 84 16.87 -6.88 -12.45
C VAL A 84 15.81 -5.78 -12.53
N PRO A 85 16.04 -4.63 -11.85
CA PRO A 85 15.20 -3.46 -12.00
C PRO A 85 15.55 -2.71 -13.30
N GLN A 86 14.53 -2.38 -14.09
CA GLN A 86 14.63 -1.43 -15.21
C GLN A 86 13.81 -0.17 -14.92
N PHE A 87 14.28 0.96 -15.43
CA PHE A 87 13.60 2.24 -15.28
C PHE A 87 13.26 2.79 -16.65
N ARG A 88 12.01 2.60 -17.07
CA ARG A 88 11.54 3.07 -18.38
C ARG A 88 10.72 4.34 -18.22
N GLU A 89 10.95 5.29 -19.10
CA GLU A 89 10.14 6.49 -19.21
C GLU A 89 8.66 6.16 -19.41
N LYS A 90 7.81 6.85 -18.65
CA LYS A 90 6.37 6.74 -18.69
C LYS A 90 5.78 7.99 -19.33
N MET A 91 5.01 7.79 -20.40
CA MET A 91 4.28 8.84 -21.09
C MET A 91 2.80 8.51 -21.05
N TYR A 92 1.99 9.40 -20.48
CA TYR A 92 0.56 9.18 -20.29
C TYR A 92 -0.25 10.16 -21.12
N SER A 93 -0.75 9.73 -22.27
CA SER A 93 -1.59 10.54 -23.15
C SER A 93 -2.95 10.93 -22.54
N PHE A 94 -3.38 10.21 -21.51
CA PHE A 94 -4.66 10.44 -20.83
C PHE A 94 -4.56 11.46 -19.69
N LEU A 95 -3.36 11.83 -19.25
CA LEU A 95 -3.18 12.91 -18.27
C LEU A 95 -3.25 14.26 -18.99
N LYS A 96 -4.08 15.16 -18.46
CA LYS A 96 -4.24 16.51 -19.03
C LYS A 96 -3.26 17.45 -18.35
N ASP A 97 -2.43 18.15 -19.11
CA ASP A 97 -1.66 19.27 -18.57
C ASP A 97 -2.63 20.37 -18.12
N THR A 98 -2.51 20.81 -16.87
CA THR A 98 -3.35 21.88 -16.32
C THR A 98 -2.96 23.27 -16.83
N GLY A 99 -1.76 23.41 -17.40
CA GLY A 99 -1.12 24.69 -17.71
C GLY A 99 -0.64 25.46 -16.48
N VAL A 100 -0.93 24.99 -15.26
CA VAL A 100 -0.46 25.61 -14.02
C VAL A 100 1.03 25.34 -13.87
N ARG A 101 1.80 26.42 -13.69
CA ARG A 101 3.25 26.40 -13.45
C ARG A 101 3.56 27.37 -12.32
N PHE A 102 4.31 26.92 -11.33
CA PHE A 102 4.73 27.73 -10.18
C PHE A 102 6.08 27.27 -9.67
N GLN A 103 6.70 28.08 -8.81
CA GLN A 103 7.99 27.73 -8.21
C GLN A 103 7.85 27.39 -6.73
N ILE A 104 8.61 26.38 -6.29
CA ILE A 104 8.90 26.13 -4.87
C ILE A 104 10.40 26.34 -4.63
N THR A 105 10.77 26.70 -3.41
CA THR A 105 12.20 26.83 -3.05
C THR A 105 12.72 25.49 -2.54
N ILE A 106 13.73 24.95 -3.21
CA ILE A 106 14.46 23.75 -2.81
C ILE A 106 15.95 24.06 -2.82
N ALA A 107 16.64 23.76 -1.73
CA ALA A 107 18.06 24.09 -1.55
C ALA A 107 18.39 25.56 -1.89
N TYR A 108 17.53 26.48 -1.43
CA TYR A 108 17.59 27.92 -1.69
C TYR A 108 17.47 28.34 -3.17
N GLN A 109 17.13 27.42 -4.07
CA GLN A 109 16.92 27.70 -5.49
C GLN A 109 15.43 27.60 -5.85
N PRO A 110 14.95 28.43 -6.79
CA PRO A 110 13.61 28.27 -7.32
C PRO A 110 13.55 27.04 -8.24
N VAL A 111 12.61 26.13 -7.97
CA VAL A 111 12.34 24.92 -8.77
C VAL A 111 10.93 25.02 -9.32
N TRP A 112 10.80 24.97 -10.66
CA TRP A 112 9.51 24.93 -11.34
C TRP A 112 8.78 23.62 -11.08
N VAL A 113 7.46 23.72 -10.91
CA VAL A 113 6.54 22.61 -10.74
C VAL A 113 5.43 22.74 -11.77
N ALA A 114 5.15 21.65 -12.47
CA ALA A 114 4.00 21.48 -13.34
C ALA A 114 2.97 20.56 -12.68
N ALA A 115 1.69 20.75 -13.00
CA ALA A 115 0.61 19.91 -12.51
C ALA A 115 -0.15 19.26 -13.68
N TYR A 116 -0.40 17.97 -13.55
CA TYR A 116 -1.23 17.18 -14.46
C TYR A 116 -2.51 16.73 -13.76
N PHE A 117 -3.59 16.67 -14.52
CA PHE A 117 -4.91 16.29 -14.05
C PHE A 117 -5.35 14.96 -14.66
N LEU A 118 -5.80 14.05 -13.80
CA LEU A 118 -6.46 12.81 -14.22
C LEU A 118 -7.98 13.00 -14.09
N ASP A 119 -8.67 12.88 -15.22
CA ASP A 119 -10.11 13.02 -15.30
C ASP A 119 -10.81 11.87 -14.55
N PRO A 120 -11.68 12.17 -13.56
CA PRO A 120 -12.46 11.18 -12.80
C PRO A 120 -13.15 10.10 -13.65
N LYS A 121 -13.58 10.46 -14.86
CA LYS A 121 -14.34 9.57 -15.76
C LYS A 121 -13.51 8.43 -16.34
N LEU A 122 -12.18 8.53 -16.33
CA LEU A 122 -11.31 7.52 -16.95
C LEU A 122 -11.23 6.24 -16.12
N PHE A 123 -11.03 6.37 -14.80
CA PHE A 123 -10.79 5.24 -13.92
C PHE A 123 -11.73 5.18 -12.70
N GLY A 124 -12.76 6.04 -12.66
CA GLY A 124 -13.72 6.08 -11.55
C GLY A 124 -13.08 6.48 -10.23
N THR A 125 -12.31 7.57 -10.24
CA THR A 125 -11.69 8.14 -9.04
C THR A 125 -12.23 9.54 -8.78
N VAL A 126 -11.98 10.07 -7.59
CA VAL A 126 -12.09 11.51 -7.35
C VAL A 126 -11.18 12.31 -8.29
N PRO A 127 -11.33 13.66 -8.41
CA PRO A 127 -10.35 14.49 -9.10
C PRO A 127 -8.94 14.27 -8.54
N MET A 128 -7.99 13.90 -9.40
CA MET A 128 -6.60 13.60 -9.02
C MET A 128 -5.64 14.56 -9.72
N PHE A 129 -4.65 15.05 -8.98
CA PHE A 129 -3.59 15.89 -9.50
C PHE A 129 -2.21 15.26 -9.21
N PHE A 130 -1.34 15.32 -10.21
CA PHE A 130 0.02 14.81 -10.13
C PHE A 130 1.02 15.90 -10.46
N LEU A 131 1.92 16.19 -9.51
CA LEU A 131 2.94 17.23 -9.64
C LEU A 131 4.22 16.66 -10.23
N THR A 132 4.95 17.45 -11.01
CA THR A 132 6.26 17.07 -11.53
C THR A 132 7.22 18.24 -11.60
N THR A 133 8.49 17.96 -11.41
CA THR A 133 9.61 18.88 -11.65
C THR A 133 10.30 18.59 -12.99
N ASP A 134 9.93 17.53 -13.71
CA ASP A 134 10.36 17.27 -15.08
C ASP A 134 9.60 18.19 -16.05
N THR A 135 9.94 19.47 -15.99
CA THR A 135 9.36 20.56 -16.78
C THR A 135 10.45 21.54 -17.20
N ASP A 136 10.17 22.33 -18.22
CA ASP A 136 11.10 23.35 -18.71
C ASP A 136 11.42 24.41 -17.66
N GLY A 137 12.62 24.98 -17.77
CA GLY A 137 13.16 25.94 -16.81
C GLY A 137 13.88 25.33 -15.60
N ASN A 138 13.81 24.02 -15.41
CA ASN A 138 14.58 23.32 -14.37
C ASN A 138 15.88 22.72 -14.89
N GLU A 139 16.94 22.87 -14.10
CA GLU A 139 18.20 22.14 -14.23
C GLU A 139 18.01 20.62 -14.04
N PRO A 140 18.91 19.77 -14.56
CA PRO A 140 18.78 18.31 -14.50
C PRO A 140 18.55 17.75 -13.09
N TRP A 141 19.25 18.28 -12.08
CA TRP A 141 19.11 17.84 -10.69
C TRP A 141 17.69 18.09 -10.14
N ALA A 142 17.05 19.19 -10.53
CA ALA A 142 15.71 19.53 -10.08
C ALA A 142 14.66 18.67 -10.78
N ARG A 143 14.86 18.35 -12.06
CA ARG A 143 13.99 17.40 -12.79
C ARG A 143 14.01 16.01 -12.15
N GLN A 144 15.19 15.56 -11.70
CA GLN A 144 15.37 14.25 -11.07
C GLN A 144 14.47 14.02 -9.84
N ILE A 145 14.06 15.08 -9.13
CA ILE A 145 13.18 14.98 -7.97
C ILE A 145 11.94 14.15 -8.29
N SER A 146 11.37 14.24 -9.50
CA SER A 146 10.18 13.49 -9.91
C SER A 146 10.46 12.28 -10.80
N TYR A 147 11.70 11.76 -10.83
CA TYR A 147 12.03 10.62 -11.70
C TYR A 147 11.57 9.28 -11.14
N HIS A 148 11.94 8.96 -9.90
CA HIS A 148 11.69 7.65 -9.31
C HIS A 148 10.90 7.78 -8.02
N LEU A 149 9.86 6.97 -7.87
CA LEU A 149 9.19 6.82 -6.58
C LEU A 149 10.15 6.17 -5.58
N TYR A 150 10.42 6.84 -4.46
CA TYR A 150 11.34 6.41 -3.41
C TYR A 150 12.79 6.29 -3.91
N ASP A 151 13.38 7.45 -4.25
CA ASP A 151 14.79 7.51 -4.59
C ASP A 151 15.67 7.00 -3.44
N SER A 152 16.79 6.37 -3.79
CA SER A 152 17.77 5.87 -2.83
C SER A 152 18.62 6.97 -2.22
N ASP A 153 18.75 8.11 -2.89
CA ASP A 153 19.42 9.29 -2.34
C ASP A 153 18.52 9.98 -1.30
N ALA A 154 19.04 10.14 -0.08
CA ALA A 154 18.29 10.70 1.03
C ALA A 154 17.89 12.17 0.80
N ALA A 155 18.73 12.97 0.14
CA ALA A 155 18.41 14.36 -0.17
C ALA A 155 17.32 14.44 -1.23
N VAL A 156 17.42 13.66 -2.31
CA VAL A 156 16.37 13.58 -3.35
C VAL A 156 15.05 13.12 -2.73
N LYS A 157 15.06 12.13 -1.83
CA LYS A 157 13.85 11.68 -1.13
C LYS A 157 13.22 12.78 -0.27
N VAL A 158 14.01 13.60 0.44
CA VAL A 158 13.48 14.77 1.15
C VAL A 158 12.90 15.79 0.17
N MET A 159 13.57 16.06 -0.96
CA MET A 159 13.06 16.95 -2.00
C MET A 159 11.76 16.44 -2.63
N GLN A 160 11.58 15.12 -2.75
CA GLN A 160 10.31 14.49 -3.16
C GLN A 160 9.20 14.77 -2.15
N CYS A 161 9.48 14.60 -0.86
CA CYS A 161 8.57 14.95 0.22
C CYS A 161 8.22 16.46 0.22
N MET A 162 9.17 17.32 -0.16
CA MET A 162 8.91 18.76 -0.36
C MET A 162 8.01 19.04 -1.57
N LEU A 163 8.22 18.36 -2.69
CA LEU A 163 7.35 18.46 -3.87
C LEU A 163 5.91 18.05 -3.52
N LEU A 164 5.72 16.94 -2.81
CA LEU A 164 4.39 16.51 -2.39
C LEU A 164 3.76 17.50 -1.40
N GLY A 165 4.49 17.87 -0.33
CA GLY A 165 3.95 18.71 0.74
C GLY A 165 3.86 20.19 0.38
N ILE A 166 4.98 20.88 0.22
CA ILE A 166 5.01 22.32 -0.14
C ILE A 166 4.43 22.51 -1.55
N GLY A 167 4.85 21.71 -2.52
CA GLY A 167 4.36 21.81 -3.89
C GLY A 167 2.86 21.57 -3.98
N GLY A 168 2.34 20.54 -3.31
CA GLY A 168 0.90 20.28 -3.26
C GLY A 168 0.11 21.37 -2.54
N ALA A 169 0.55 21.85 -1.38
CA ALA A 169 -0.14 22.93 -0.68
C ALA A 169 -0.13 24.25 -1.48
N LYS A 170 0.98 24.58 -2.14
CA LYS A 170 1.07 25.74 -3.03
C LYS A 170 0.22 25.58 -4.27
N PHE A 171 0.20 24.40 -4.90
CA PHE A 171 -0.65 24.13 -6.06
C PHE A 171 -2.13 24.43 -5.77
N LEU A 172 -2.64 24.05 -4.58
CA LEU A 172 -4.01 24.37 -4.19
C LEU A 172 -4.28 25.88 -4.20
N ASP A 173 -3.33 26.70 -3.74
CA ASP A 173 -3.43 28.16 -3.80
C ASP A 173 -3.41 28.67 -5.25
N GLU A 174 -2.56 28.12 -6.12
CA GLU A 174 -2.46 28.51 -7.53
C GLU A 174 -3.76 28.24 -8.30
N ILE A 175 -4.50 27.18 -7.95
CA ILE A 175 -5.83 26.91 -8.52
C ILE A 175 -6.97 27.58 -7.74
N GLY A 176 -6.67 28.38 -6.72
CA GLY A 176 -7.65 29.11 -5.92
C GLY A 176 -8.54 28.24 -5.03
N TYR A 177 -8.11 27.02 -4.69
CA TYR A 177 -8.83 26.05 -3.88
C TYR A 177 -8.27 25.96 -2.46
N GLU A 178 -9.14 26.10 -1.46
CA GLU A 178 -8.76 25.99 -0.05
C GLU A 178 -9.61 24.90 0.62
N PRO A 179 -9.09 23.67 0.80
CA PRO A 179 -9.83 22.59 1.44
C PRO A 179 -9.98 22.84 2.95
N ASP A 180 -11.03 22.25 3.53
CA ASP A 180 -11.25 22.24 4.97
C ASP A 180 -10.21 21.36 5.67
N VAL A 181 -9.80 20.24 5.04
CA VAL A 181 -8.86 19.26 5.58
C VAL A 181 -7.76 18.90 4.57
N TYR A 182 -6.53 18.83 5.06
CA TYR A 182 -5.34 18.29 4.42
C TYR A 182 -5.02 16.97 5.11
N HIS A 183 -5.15 15.86 4.37
CA HIS A 183 -4.86 14.53 4.88
C HIS A 183 -3.48 14.09 4.38
N LEU A 184 -2.55 13.91 5.31
CA LEU A 184 -1.23 13.35 5.04
C LEU A 184 -1.27 11.82 5.20
N ASN A 185 -1.16 11.10 4.08
CA ASN A 185 -1.02 9.65 4.09
C ASN A 185 0.46 9.30 4.26
N GLU A 186 0.84 8.90 5.48
CA GLU A 186 2.21 8.93 5.98
C GLU A 186 2.82 10.34 6.05
N ALA A 187 3.98 10.46 6.70
CA ALA A 187 4.60 11.75 7.01
C ALA A 187 5.26 12.43 5.78
N HIS A 188 5.18 11.81 4.60
CA HIS A 188 5.83 12.27 3.37
C HIS A 188 5.46 13.72 2.97
N ALA A 189 4.24 14.15 3.27
CA ALA A 189 3.76 15.49 2.93
C ALA A 189 3.88 16.51 4.09
N VAL A 190 4.58 16.17 5.20
CA VAL A 190 4.63 17.02 6.41
C VAL A 190 5.25 18.40 6.16
N SER A 191 6.06 18.57 5.11
CA SER A 191 6.58 19.88 4.70
C SER A 191 5.47 20.90 4.37
N SER A 192 4.28 20.44 3.98
CA SER A 192 3.08 21.28 3.78
C SER A 192 2.71 22.10 5.03
N VAL A 193 2.98 21.58 6.23
CA VAL A 193 2.67 22.22 7.50
C VAL A 193 3.31 23.61 7.60
N TYR A 194 4.55 23.74 7.15
CA TYR A 194 5.31 24.99 7.28
C TYR A 194 4.84 26.03 6.26
N TYR A 195 4.45 25.59 5.07
CA TYR A 195 3.79 26.44 4.08
C TYR A 195 2.47 26.99 4.65
N LEU A 196 1.63 26.12 5.21
CA LEU A 196 0.38 26.52 5.86
C LEU A 196 0.61 27.39 7.09
N TYR A 197 1.63 27.12 7.89
CA TYR A 197 1.97 27.92 9.06
C TYR A 197 2.38 29.35 8.67
N LYS A 198 3.16 29.51 7.61
CA LYS A 198 3.53 30.83 7.08
C LYS A 198 2.30 31.62 6.59
N LYS A 199 1.32 30.93 6.00
CA LYS A 199 0.05 31.52 5.54
C LYS A 199 -0.91 31.88 6.69
N LEU A 200 -1.03 31.01 7.69
CA LEU A 200 -2.04 31.11 8.76
C LEU A 200 -1.51 31.80 10.04
N GLY A 201 -0.20 31.84 10.22
CA GLY A 201 0.50 32.49 11.35
C GLY A 201 0.36 31.83 12.72
N LYS A 202 -0.52 30.82 12.87
CA LYS A 202 -0.82 30.18 14.17
C LYS A 202 -0.81 28.65 14.06
N ARG A 203 -0.14 27.99 15.02
CA ARG A 203 -0.08 26.53 15.14
C ARG A 203 -1.48 25.90 15.18
N GLU A 204 -2.37 26.45 15.99
CA GLU A 204 -3.75 25.93 16.13
C GLU A 204 -4.56 26.02 14.84
N SER A 205 -4.34 27.04 14.02
CA SER A 205 -5.00 27.17 12.72
C SER A 205 -4.55 26.10 11.73
N VAL A 206 -3.28 25.68 11.82
CA VAL A 206 -2.73 24.58 11.03
C VAL A 206 -3.24 23.23 11.55
N LYS A 207 -3.20 23.01 12.88
CA LYS A 207 -3.73 21.78 13.51
C LYS A 207 -5.15 21.49 13.07
N LYS A 208 -6.06 22.47 13.16
CA LYS A 208 -7.48 22.33 12.78
C LYS A 208 -7.74 21.85 11.35
N ARG A 209 -6.75 21.94 10.46
CA ARG A 209 -6.88 21.59 9.04
C ARG A 209 -6.08 20.36 8.67
N LEU A 210 -5.32 19.75 9.57
CA LEU A 210 -4.45 18.62 9.26
C LEU A 210 -4.91 17.35 9.95
N VAL A 211 -4.89 16.26 9.19
CA VAL A 211 -5.07 14.90 9.69
C VAL A 211 -3.96 14.00 9.15
N PHE A 212 -3.56 13.01 9.95
CA PHE A 212 -2.40 12.17 9.67
C PHE A 212 -2.74 10.69 9.81
N THR A 213 -2.52 9.91 8.76
CA THR A 213 -2.54 8.44 8.85
C THR A 213 -1.12 7.90 9.02
N THR A 214 -0.92 7.02 10.00
CA THR A 214 0.32 6.25 10.17
C THR A 214 0.13 4.77 9.77
N HIS A 215 1.14 4.19 9.14
CA HIS A 215 1.22 2.78 8.74
C HIS A 215 2.48 2.07 9.27
N THR A 216 3.30 2.78 10.05
CA THR A 216 4.59 2.28 10.50
C THR A 216 4.46 1.67 11.91
N PRO A 217 4.62 0.33 12.06
CA PRO A 217 4.39 -0.36 13.34
C PRO A 217 5.61 -0.35 14.28
N GLU A 218 6.76 0.19 13.85
CA GLU A 218 8.01 0.18 14.63
C GLU A 218 8.75 1.52 14.59
N GLU A 219 9.41 1.88 15.69
CA GLU A 219 10.07 3.18 15.80
C GLU A 219 11.17 3.37 14.73
N ALA A 220 11.94 2.31 14.45
CA ALA A 220 13.02 2.31 13.47
C ALA A 220 12.53 2.59 12.03
N GLY A 221 11.25 2.34 11.75
CA GLY A 221 10.64 2.63 10.45
C GLY A 221 10.25 4.10 10.27
N ASN A 222 10.23 4.90 11.34
CA ASN A 222 9.84 6.30 11.29
C ASN A 222 11.00 7.17 10.83
N GLU A 223 10.76 7.97 9.80
CA GLU A 223 11.80 8.78 9.16
C GLU A 223 12.29 9.91 10.10
N LYS A 224 13.61 9.94 10.32
CA LYS A 224 14.31 10.93 11.15
C LYS A 224 15.44 11.55 10.35
N HIS A 225 15.61 12.86 10.44
CA HIS A 225 16.67 13.60 9.76
C HIS A 225 17.29 14.63 10.69
N ASP A 226 18.50 15.09 10.37
CA ASP A 226 19.05 16.28 10.99
C ASP A 226 18.22 17.52 10.57
N ILE A 227 17.84 18.35 11.54
CA ILE A 227 16.99 19.52 11.32
C ILE A 227 17.70 20.61 10.50
N HIS A 228 19.03 20.73 10.61
CA HIS A 228 19.83 21.66 9.82
C HIS A 228 20.01 21.15 8.39
N PHE A 229 20.09 19.83 8.19
CA PHE A 229 19.98 19.24 6.85
C PHE A 229 18.64 19.61 6.19
N LEU A 230 17.51 19.45 6.90
CA LEU A 230 16.21 19.87 6.38
C LEU A 230 16.13 21.38 6.10
N GLU A 231 16.71 22.21 6.98
CA GLU A 231 16.81 23.66 6.75
C GLU A 231 17.60 24.00 5.49
N SER A 232 18.75 23.33 5.28
CA SER A 232 19.60 23.52 4.10
C SER A 232 18.89 23.20 2.79
N LEU A 233 17.92 22.28 2.82
CA LEU A 233 17.07 21.95 1.69
C LEU A 233 15.87 22.89 1.53
N SER A 234 15.68 23.87 2.42
CA SER A 234 14.50 24.76 2.48
C SER A 234 13.18 24.05 2.84
N PHE A 235 13.25 22.90 3.54
CA PHE A 235 12.11 22.08 3.93
C PHE A 235 11.02 22.82 4.72
N PHE A 236 11.40 23.86 5.48
CA PHE A 236 10.50 24.62 6.34
C PHE A 236 9.83 25.81 5.65
N ALA A 237 9.85 25.89 4.31
CA ALA A 237 9.17 26.94 3.53
C ALA A 237 9.53 28.40 3.96
N GLY A 238 10.75 28.59 4.48
CA GLY A 238 11.24 29.87 5.00
C GLY A 238 10.78 30.22 6.42
N VAL A 239 10.15 29.30 7.16
CA VAL A 239 9.88 29.45 8.59
C VAL A 239 11.22 29.32 9.34
N PRO A 240 11.62 30.32 10.17
CA PRO A 240 12.87 30.25 10.90
C PRO A 240 12.93 29.06 11.86
N LEU A 241 14.11 28.45 12.05
CA LEU A 241 14.25 27.26 12.91
C LEU A 241 13.75 27.45 14.35
N HIS A 242 13.91 28.63 14.95
CA HIS A 242 13.39 28.88 16.30
C HIS A 242 11.85 28.73 16.34
N SER A 243 11.16 29.12 15.27
CA SER A 243 9.71 28.97 15.13
C SER A 243 9.34 27.52 14.83
N VAL A 244 10.10 26.83 13.98
CA VAL A 244 9.95 25.38 13.73
C VAL A 244 10.02 24.61 15.04
N ARG A 245 11.09 24.79 15.81
CA ARG A 245 11.30 24.17 17.13
C ARG A 245 10.14 24.44 18.08
N LYS A 246 9.65 25.68 18.13
CA LYS A 246 8.51 26.07 18.96
C LYS A 246 7.22 25.34 18.59
N ILE A 247 6.91 25.19 17.29
CA ILE A 247 5.65 24.55 16.87
C ILE A 247 5.73 23.01 16.86
N THR A 248 6.93 22.44 16.72
CA THR A 248 7.14 20.99 16.73
C THR A 248 7.54 20.45 18.10
N GLY A 249 7.86 21.29 19.08
CA GLY A 249 8.31 20.86 20.41
C GLY A 249 9.69 20.19 20.40
N ILE A 250 10.54 20.49 19.41
CA ILE A 250 11.93 20.03 19.36
C ILE A 250 12.76 20.93 20.28
N GLY A 251 13.56 20.34 21.17
CA GLY A 251 14.38 21.07 22.14
C GLY A 251 15.40 22.01 21.48
N PRO A 252 15.90 23.05 22.16
CA PRO A 252 16.80 24.04 21.57
C PRO A 252 18.13 23.45 21.06
N HIS A 253 18.60 22.36 21.67
CA HIS A 253 19.86 21.68 21.32
C HIS A 253 19.66 20.37 20.56
N ASP A 254 18.42 19.95 20.32
CA ASP A 254 18.13 18.70 19.62
C ASP A 254 18.31 18.91 18.11
N THR A 255 19.03 18.02 17.44
CA THR A 255 19.21 18.08 15.99
C THR A 255 18.29 17.12 15.26
N VAL A 256 17.62 16.22 15.96
CA VAL A 256 16.81 15.18 15.32
C VAL A 256 15.39 15.70 15.06
N PHE A 257 15.03 15.72 13.78
CA PHE A 257 13.67 15.94 13.32
C PHE A 257 12.99 14.61 13.00
N SER A 258 11.99 14.22 13.80
CA SER A 258 11.11 13.09 13.49
C SER A 258 9.89 13.57 12.69
N HIS A 259 9.76 13.08 11.45
CA HIS A 259 8.70 13.48 10.54
C HIS A 259 7.32 13.07 11.08
N SER A 260 7.18 11.82 11.54
CA SER A 260 5.93 11.31 12.13
C SER A 260 5.55 12.05 13.42
N LEU A 261 6.53 12.36 14.28
CA LEU A 261 6.25 13.10 15.51
C LEU A 261 5.82 14.54 15.21
N ALA A 262 6.46 15.19 14.24
CA ALA A 262 6.02 16.51 13.77
C ALA A 262 4.59 16.46 13.23
N ALA A 263 4.25 15.46 12.41
CA ALA A 263 2.89 15.27 11.89
C ALA A 263 1.87 15.05 13.03
N LEU A 264 2.18 14.22 14.03
CA LEU A 264 1.34 13.97 15.20
C LEU A 264 1.12 15.23 16.06
N ARG A 265 2.15 16.06 16.26
CA ARG A 265 2.03 17.30 17.06
C ARG A 265 1.31 18.43 16.34
N LEU A 266 1.25 18.37 15.00
CA LEU A 266 0.72 19.43 14.13
C LEU A 266 -0.59 19.05 13.46
N SER A 267 -1.11 17.85 13.68
CA SER A 267 -2.43 17.42 13.22
C SER A 267 -3.49 17.63 14.31
N HIS A 268 -4.75 17.74 13.90
CA HIS A 268 -5.90 17.72 14.82
C HIS A 268 -6.19 16.29 15.29
N GLN A 269 -6.12 15.34 14.36
CA GLN A 269 -6.44 13.93 14.58
C GLN A 269 -5.46 13.06 13.79
N ALA A 270 -5.13 11.89 14.33
CA ALA A 270 -4.42 10.86 13.60
C ALA A 270 -5.13 9.52 13.69
N ASN A 271 -4.85 8.62 12.74
CA ASN A 271 -5.34 7.25 12.78
C ASN A 271 -4.28 6.23 12.38
N ALA A 272 -4.37 5.08 13.04
CA ALA A 272 -3.77 3.83 12.60
C ALA A 272 -4.67 3.10 11.59
N VAL A 273 -4.17 1.98 11.03
CA VAL A 273 -4.78 1.25 9.91
C VAL A 273 -5.30 -0.15 10.19
N SER A 274 -5.23 -0.54 11.46
CA SER A 274 -5.88 -1.71 12.01
C SER A 274 -6.09 -1.43 13.50
N LYS A 275 -6.94 -2.23 14.15
CA LYS A 275 -7.15 -2.10 15.59
C LYS A 275 -5.85 -2.35 16.36
N LEU A 276 -5.14 -3.44 16.05
CA LEU A 276 -3.85 -3.79 16.66
C LEU A 276 -2.80 -2.71 16.41
N HIS A 277 -2.70 -2.19 15.18
CA HIS A 277 -1.78 -1.09 14.88
C HIS A 277 -2.10 0.18 15.67
N GLY A 278 -3.37 0.44 15.97
CA GLY A 278 -3.77 1.54 16.84
C GLY A 278 -3.21 1.39 18.26
N GLU A 279 -3.25 0.17 18.80
CA GLU A 279 -2.68 -0.12 20.12
C GLU A 279 -1.15 0.02 20.11
N VAL A 280 -0.49 -0.53 19.10
CA VAL A 280 0.97 -0.41 18.91
C VAL A 280 1.37 1.06 18.76
N SER A 281 0.66 1.84 17.94
CA SER A 281 0.94 3.27 17.70
C SER A 281 0.79 4.10 18.98
N ARG A 282 -0.30 3.91 19.74
CA ARG A 282 -0.50 4.63 21.01
C ARG A 282 0.59 4.28 22.03
N ARG A 283 1.04 3.03 22.07
CA ARG A 283 2.15 2.61 22.94
C ARG A 283 3.48 3.21 22.50
N MET A 284 3.78 3.19 21.20
CA MET A 284 5.02 3.74 20.64
C MET A 284 5.15 5.24 20.92
N TRP A 285 4.04 5.98 20.81
CA TRP A 285 4.03 7.43 21.02
C TRP A 285 3.61 7.87 22.43
N SER A 286 3.41 6.96 23.39
CA SER A 286 2.92 7.32 24.73
C SER A 286 3.89 8.21 25.51
N VAL A 287 5.19 8.11 25.21
CA VAL A 287 6.23 8.94 25.80
C VAL A 287 6.33 10.33 25.17
N ALA A 288 5.70 10.53 24.01
CA ALA A 288 5.68 11.80 23.33
C ALA A 288 4.55 12.70 23.88
N GLY A 289 4.92 13.81 24.52
CA GLY A 289 3.97 14.85 24.90
C GLY A 289 3.43 15.64 23.70
N ASP A 290 2.22 16.19 23.86
CA ASP A 290 1.58 17.15 22.95
C ASP A 290 1.30 16.63 21.52
N ILE A 291 0.99 15.34 21.40
CA ILE A 291 0.49 14.71 20.17
C ILE A 291 -1.05 14.75 20.12
N CYS A 292 -1.62 14.69 18.91
CA CYS A 292 -3.05 14.49 18.74
C CYS A 292 -3.50 13.07 19.15
N GLU A 293 -4.81 12.88 19.29
CA GLU A 293 -5.36 11.55 19.52
C GLU A 293 -5.08 10.64 18.31
N ILE A 294 -4.73 9.37 18.60
CA ILE A 294 -4.52 8.32 17.59
C ILE A 294 -5.67 7.31 17.69
N THR A 295 -6.64 7.45 16.78
CA THR A 295 -7.72 6.47 16.58
C THR A 295 -7.28 5.35 15.62
N HIS A 296 -8.22 4.60 15.04
CA HIS A 296 -7.96 3.66 13.94
C HIS A 296 -9.10 3.67 12.93
N VAL A 297 -8.72 3.50 11.66
CA VAL A 297 -9.61 3.21 10.53
C VAL A 297 -9.03 1.99 9.83
N THR A 298 -9.70 0.83 9.95
CA THR A 298 -9.15 -0.42 9.40
C THR A 298 -9.10 -0.34 7.88
N ASN A 299 -7.91 -0.58 7.31
CA ASN A 299 -7.71 -0.58 5.86
C ASN A 299 -8.63 -1.57 5.15
N SER A 300 -8.92 -1.27 3.89
CA SER A 300 -9.83 -2.05 3.04
C SER A 300 -9.46 -1.86 1.58
N GLN A 301 -10.11 -2.61 0.68
CA GLN A 301 -9.87 -2.52 -0.76
C GLN A 301 -11.18 -2.32 -1.51
N HIS A 302 -11.10 -1.68 -2.68
CA HIS A 302 -12.26 -1.42 -3.51
C HIS A 302 -12.75 -2.72 -4.14
N LYS A 303 -13.78 -3.32 -3.54
CA LYS A 303 -14.24 -4.68 -3.87
C LYS A 303 -14.48 -4.85 -5.37
N ALA A 304 -15.16 -3.90 -6.00
CA ALA A 304 -15.49 -3.94 -7.42
C ALA A 304 -14.25 -3.95 -8.36
N SER A 305 -13.08 -3.46 -7.91
CA SER A 305 -11.85 -3.56 -8.72
C SER A 305 -11.28 -4.98 -8.75
N TRP A 306 -11.48 -5.74 -7.67
CA TRP A 306 -10.74 -6.97 -7.40
C TRP A 306 -11.53 -8.24 -7.66
N VAL A 307 -12.85 -8.21 -7.41
CA VAL A 307 -13.68 -9.41 -7.42
C VAL A 307 -14.01 -9.86 -8.85
N ASP A 308 -13.93 -11.17 -9.10
CA ASP A 308 -14.50 -11.79 -10.29
C ASP A 308 -16.04 -11.81 -10.23
N ALA A 309 -16.70 -11.37 -11.30
CA ALA A 309 -18.15 -11.22 -11.32
C ALA A 309 -18.91 -12.55 -11.22
N GLU A 310 -18.39 -13.64 -11.79
CA GLU A 310 -19.04 -14.95 -11.71
C GLU A 310 -18.81 -15.61 -10.34
N LEU A 311 -17.62 -15.46 -9.75
CA LEU A 311 -17.40 -15.87 -8.36
C LEU A 311 -18.34 -15.14 -7.40
N GLU A 312 -18.55 -13.83 -7.57
CA GLU A 312 -19.45 -13.07 -6.72
C GLU A 312 -20.91 -13.50 -6.87
N LYS A 313 -21.35 -13.80 -8.11
CA LYS A 313 -22.69 -14.33 -8.36
C LYS A 313 -22.89 -15.68 -7.66
N ALA A 314 -21.91 -16.58 -7.75
CA ALA A 314 -21.95 -17.87 -7.07
C ALA A 314 -21.98 -17.71 -5.54
N ARG A 315 -21.13 -16.82 -4.99
CA ARG A 315 -21.12 -16.47 -3.56
C ARG A 315 -22.48 -15.97 -3.08
N ILE A 316 -23.12 -15.04 -3.81
CA ILE A 316 -24.43 -14.47 -3.43
C ILE A 316 -25.53 -15.56 -3.40
N LYS A 317 -25.43 -16.55 -4.28
CA LYS A 317 -26.37 -17.68 -4.35
C LYS A 317 -26.01 -18.84 -3.41
N SER A 318 -24.88 -18.75 -2.70
CA SER A 318 -24.28 -19.87 -1.96
C SER A 318 -24.09 -21.13 -2.84
N ASP A 319 -23.75 -20.94 -4.11
CA ASP A 319 -23.52 -21.99 -5.10
C ASP A 319 -22.08 -22.50 -5.00
N LEU A 320 -21.86 -23.55 -4.21
CA LEU A 320 -20.54 -24.11 -3.93
C LEU A 320 -19.89 -24.71 -5.19
N ASP A 321 -20.66 -25.41 -6.02
CA ASP A 321 -20.18 -25.98 -7.28
C ASP A 321 -19.80 -24.86 -8.26
N GLY A 322 -20.59 -23.80 -8.32
CA GLY A 322 -20.29 -22.61 -9.11
C GLY A 322 -19.00 -21.92 -8.67
N LEU A 323 -18.75 -21.82 -7.36
CA LEU A 323 -17.49 -21.30 -6.82
C LEU A 323 -16.29 -22.16 -7.22
N GLU A 324 -16.38 -23.48 -7.03
CA GLU A 324 -15.29 -24.40 -7.36
C GLU A 324 -14.97 -24.39 -8.86
N ASN A 325 -16.00 -24.49 -9.71
CA ASN A 325 -15.82 -24.51 -11.16
C ASN A 325 -15.21 -23.20 -11.67
N ARG A 326 -15.71 -22.05 -11.19
CA ARG A 326 -15.15 -20.75 -11.58
C ARG A 326 -13.74 -20.55 -11.03
N LYS A 327 -13.43 -21.03 -9.82
CA LYS A 327 -12.08 -21.03 -9.27
C LYS A 327 -11.11 -21.81 -10.18
N LYS A 328 -11.49 -23.00 -10.66
CA LYS A 328 -10.67 -23.79 -11.59
C LYS A 328 -10.42 -23.06 -12.92
N GLU A 329 -11.39 -22.32 -13.44
CA GLU A 329 -11.20 -21.49 -14.64
C GLU A 329 -10.19 -20.37 -14.40
N LEU A 330 -10.32 -19.64 -13.30
CA LEU A 330 -9.40 -18.56 -12.94
C LEU A 330 -7.98 -19.08 -12.69
N LYS A 331 -7.83 -20.28 -12.12
CA LYS A 331 -6.55 -20.99 -12.03
C LYS A 331 -5.93 -21.24 -13.39
N ARG A 332 -6.71 -21.71 -14.38
CA ARG A 332 -6.21 -21.92 -15.75
C ARG A 332 -5.68 -20.62 -16.36
N GLU A 333 -6.36 -19.49 -16.14
CA GLU A 333 -5.88 -18.19 -16.63
C GLU A 333 -4.56 -17.79 -15.97
N LEU A 334 -4.45 -17.87 -14.65
CA LEU A 334 -3.18 -17.63 -13.94
C LEU A 334 -2.07 -18.57 -14.43
N PHE A 335 -2.39 -19.84 -14.70
CA PHE A 335 -1.40 -20.83 -15.11
C PHE A 335 -0.90 -20.65 -16.54
N LYS A 336 -1.63 -19.92 -17.41
CA LYS A 336 -1.08 -19.42 -18.67
C LYS A 336 0.07 -18.45 -18.41
N THR A 337 -0.09 -17.53 -17.45
CA THR A 337 0.98 -16.60 -17.04
C THR A 337 2.16 -17.34 -16.41
N VAL A 338 1.91 -18.38 -15.61
CA VAL A 338 2.97 -19.25 -15.06
C VAL A 338 3.72 -19.97 -16.18
N ALA A 339 3.01 -20.57 -17.14
CA ALA A 339 3.62 -21.27 -18.26
C ALA A 339 4.44 -20.31 -19.15
N ASP A 340 3.92 -19.12 -19.42
CA ASP A 340 4.59 -18.09 -20.22
C ASP A 340 5.88 -17.57 -19.56
N GLN A 341 5.82 -17.20 -18.27
CA GLN A 341 6.97 -16.60 -17.60
C GLN A 341 8.07 -17.61 -17.23
N VAL A 342 7.70 -18.85 -16.86
CA VAL A 342 8.65 -19.81 -16.26
C VAL A 342 8.61 -21.22 -16.84
N GLY A 343 7.80 -21.47 -17.87
CA GLY A 343 7.77 -22.76 -18.57
C GLY A 343 7.17 -23.92 -17.77
N LYS A 344 6.33 -23.64 -16.77
CA LYS A 344 5.76 -24.66 -15.86
C LYS A 344 4.28 -24.86 -16.11
N LEU A 345 3.86 -26.13 -16.17
CA LEU A 345 2.48 -26.52 -16.41
C LEU A 345 1.84 -26.93 -15.08
N PHE A 346 1.06 -26.01 -14.50
CA PHE A 346 0.32 -26.25 -13.28
C PHE A 346 -1.08 -26.85 -13.58
N ASP A 347 -1.59 -27.67 -12.68
CA ASP A 347 -2.91 -28.30 -12.78
C ASP A 347 -3.94 -27.52 -11.94
N PRO A 348 -5.07 -27.07 -12.53
CA PRO A 348 -6.14 -26.37 -11.82
C PRO A 348 -6.81 -27.19 -10.71
N ASN A 349 -6.63 -28.51 -10.67
CA ASN A 349 -7.19 -29.38 -9.62
C ASN A 349 -6.25 -29.55 -8.40
N ILE A 350 -5.01 -29.06 -8.47
CA ILE A 350 -4.04 -29.16 -7.37
C ILE A 350 -4.09 -27.91 -6.50
N LEU A 351 -4.13 -28.06 -5.17
CA LEU A 351 -4.07 -26.97 -4.20
C LEU A 351 -2.92 -26.02 -4.53
N THR A 352 -3.24 -24.74 -4.74
CA THR A 352 -2.26 -23.71 -5.13
C THR A 352 -2.11 -22.67 -4.03
N VAL A 353 -0.93 -22.65 -3.42
CA VAL A 353 -0.53 -21.69 -2.38
C VAL A 353 0.23 -20.54 -3.03
N VAL A 354 -0.21 -19.31 -2.76
CA VAL A 354 0.41 -18.10 -3.29
C VAL A 354 0.98 -17.26 -2.16
N TRP A 355 2.27 -16.93 -2.26
CA TRP A 355 2.90 -15.87 -1.48
C TRP A 355 3.15 -14.69 -2.43
N ALA A 356 2.47 -13.55 -2.22
CA ALA A 356 2.72 -12.37 -3.04
C ALA A 356 2.66 -11.05 -2.30
N ARG A 357 3.80 -10.34 -2.26
CA ARG A 357 4.01 -9.09 -1.51
C ARG A 357 5.43 -8.55 -1.74
N ARG A 358 5.73 -7.37 -1.17
CA ARG A 358 7.10 -6.84 -1.14
C ARG A 358 8.05 -7.87 -0.51
N PHE A 359 9.17 -8.13 -1.17
CA PHE A 359 10.27 -8.89 -0.58
C PHE A 359 10.99 -8.01 0.43
N ALA A 360 10.96 -8.41 1.69
CA ALA A 360 11.61 -7.73 2.80
C ALA A 360 11.93 -8.75 3.90
N ALA A 361 12.99 -8.54 4.66
CA ALA A 361 13.46 -9.48 5.68
C ALA A 361 12.36 -9.88 6.68
N TYR A 362 11.60 -8.91 7.20
CA TYR A 362 10.53 -9.20 8.17
C TYR A 362 9.32 -9.93 7.56
N LYS A 363 9.18 -9.97 6.23
CA LYS A 363 8.11 -10.69 5.53
C LYS A 363 8.45 -12.16 5.29
N ARG A 364 9.71 -12.56 5.45
CA ARG A 364 10.21 -13.95 5.40
C ARG A 364 9.65 -14.77 4.20
N PRO A 365 9.82 -14.33 2.94
CA PRO A 365 9.32 -15.05 1.75
C PRO A 365 9.76 -16.52 1.68
N GLU A 366 10.96 -16.82 2.18
CA GLU A 366 11.60 -18.12 2.10
C GLU A 366 11.30 -19.04 3.29
N LEU A 367 10.48 -18.59 4.26
CA LEU A 367 10.28 -19.26 5.56
C LEU A 367 10.00 -20.76 5.43
N LEU A 368 9.02 -21.15 4.63
CA LEU A 368 8.63 -22.56 4.43
C LEU A 368 9.73 -23.41 3.78
N THR A 369 10.68 -22.77 3.10
CA THR A 369 11.73 -23.47 2.35
C THR A 369 13.02 -23.64 3.16
N ARG A 370 13.08 -23.10 4.39
CA ARG A 370 14.27 -23.16 5.25
C ARG A 370 14.53 -24.59 5.75
N ASP A 371 13.49 -25.35 6.08
CA ASP A 371 13.57 -26.80 6.28
C ASP A 371 13.49 -27.50 4.91
N ARG A 372 14.65 -27.75 4.31
CA ARG A 372 14.76 -28.32 2.96
C ARG A 372 14.18 -29.72 2.85
N GLU A 373 14.42 -30.56 3.85
CA GLU A 373 13.96 -31.94 3.82
C GLU A 373 12.44 -32.03 3.95
N ARG A 374 11.85 -31.26 4.88
CA ARG A 374 10.40 -31.23 5.04
C ARG A 374 9.71 -30.58 3.86
N PHE A 375 10.24 -29.47 3.34
CA PHE A 375 9.70 -28.85 2.14
C PHE A 375 9.75 -29.77 0.91
N ASP A 376 10.86 -30.53 0.72
CA ASP A 376 10.97 -31.49 -0.38
C ASP A 376 9.93 -32.62 -0.27
N ARG A 377 9.71 -33.16 0.93
CA ARG A 377 8.65 -34.15 1.18
C ARG A 377 7.26 -33.58 0.88
N LEU A 378 6.98 -32.36 1.34
CA LEU A 378 5.71 -31.68 1.14
C LEU A 378 5.42 -31.48 -0.36
N ILE A 379 6.35 -30.90 -1.10
CA ILE A 379 6.13 -30.56 -2.52
C ILE A 379 6.15 -31.78 -3.45
N ARG A 380 6.76 -32.91 -3.03
CA ARG A 380 6.76 -34.18 -3.79
C ARG A 380 5.65 -35.14 -3.36
N ASN A 381 4.78 -34.75 -2.43
CA ASN A 381 3.67 -35.57 -1.99
C ASN A 381 2.71 -35.86 -3.16
N LYS A 382 2.42 -37.14 -3.40
CA LYS A 382 1.53 -37.59 -4.49
C LYS A 382 0.09 -37.82 -4.02
N ASP A 383 -0.09 -38.10 -2.74
CA ASP A 383 -1.40 -38.33 -2.14
C ASP A 383 -2.10 -36.99 -1.88
N PHE A 384 -1.31 -35.98 -1.49
CA PHE A 384 -1.76 -34.60 -1.29
C PHE A 384 -0.87 -33.64 -2.10
N PRO A 385 -1.03 -33.56 -3.43
CA PRO A 385 -0.19 -32.70 -4.26
C PRO A 385 -0.36 -31.23 -3.89
N ILE A 386 0.68 -30.42 -4.10
CA ILE A 386 0.64 -28.99 -3.77
C ILE A 386 1.44 -28.19 -4.78
N GLN A 387 0.99 -27.00 -5.11
CA GLN A 387 1.67 -26.05 -5.99
C GLN A 387 1.96 -24.76 -5.25
N PHE A 388 3.13 -24.17 -5.48
CA PHE A 388 3.50 -22.89 -4.89
C PHE A 388 3.82 -21.84 -5.95
N ILE A 389 3.34 -20.61 -5.71
CA ILE A 389 3.71 -19.44 -6.52
C ILE A 389 4.20 -18.33 -5.59
N TRP A 390 5.42 -17.86 -5.84
CA TRP A 390 5.92 -16.60 -5.27
C TRP A 390 5.83 -15.48 -6.29
N ALA A 391 5.45 -14.29 -5.85
CA ALA A 391 5.54 -13.07 -6.65
C ALA A 391 5.79 -11.86 -5.76
N GLY A 392 6.40 -10.81 -6.31
CA GLY A 392 6.67 -9.62 -5.52
C GLY A 392 7.84 -8.82 -6.03
N LYS A 393 7.90 -7.56 -5.59
CA LYS A 393 8.98 -6.63 -5.92
C LYS A 393 9.86 -6.41 -4.68
N PRO A 394 11.15 -6.79 -4.71
CA PRO A 394 12.16 -6.27 -3.77
C PRO A 394 12.33 -4.75 -3.92
N TYR A 395 12.90 -4.10 -2.91
CA TYR A 395 13.40 -2.74 -3.10
C TYR A 395 14.62 -2.77 -4.05
N PRO A 396 14.73 -1.92 -5.08
CA PRO A 396 15.79 -2.00 -6.09
C PRO A 396 17.22 -1.94 -5.57
N LYS A 397 17.44 -1.43 -4.35
CA LYS A 397 18.76 -1.36 -3.69
C LYS A 397 18.89 -2.31 -2.50
N ASP A 398 17.89 -3.14 -2.24
CA ASP A 398 17.97 -4.18 -1.21
C ASP A 398 18.53 -5.47 -1.83
N GLU A 399 19.86 -5.58 -1.83
CA GLU A 399 20.57 -6.74 -2.38
C GLU A 399 20.15 -8.05 -1.70
N GLY A 400 19.84 -8.01 -0.39
CA GLY A 400 19.38 -9.18 0.35
C GLY A 400 18.01 -9.67 -0.12
N ALA A 401 17.05 -8.76 -0.30
CA ALA A 401 15.73 -9.09 -0.83
C ALA A 401 15.78 -9.58 -2.29
N ILE A 402 16.66 -8.99 -3.12
CA ILE A 402 16.92 -9.43 -4.51
C ILE A 402 17.53 -10.84 -4.50
N TYR A 403 18.51 -11.08 -3.64
CA TYR A 403 19.13 -12.39 -3.47
C TYR A 403 18.09 -13.45 -3.08
N THR A 404 17.24 -13.18 -2.08
CA THR A 404 16.19 -14.12 -1.67
C THR A 404 15.17 -14.40 -2.78
N PHE A 405 14.78 -13.39 -3.56
CA PHE A 405 13.94 -13.58 -4.75
C PHE A 405 14.59 -14.55 -5.74
N ASN A 406 15.86 -14.32 -6.07
CA ASN A 406 16.60 -15.16 -7.02
C ASN A 406 16.83 -16.58 -6.48
N GLN A 407 17.11 -16.74 -5.18
CA GLN A 407 17.26 -18.06 -4.55
C GLN A 407 15.98 -18.89 -4.64
N LEU A 408 14.82 -18.30 -4.37
CA LEU A 408 13.53 -18.99 -4.55
C LEU A 408 13.29 -19.35 -6.02
N PHE A 409 13.66 -18.46 -6.94
CA PHE A 409 13.55 -18.74 -8.37
C PHE A 409 14.45 -19.90 -8.80
N TYR A 410 15.71 -19.93 -8.39
CA TYR A 410 16.62 -21.04 -8.71
C TYR A 410 16.17 -22.35 -8.06
N LEU A 411 15.77 -22.32 -6.79
CA LEU A 411 15.16 -23.45 -6.10
C LEU A 411 13.97 -24.03 -6.88
N SER A 412 13.14 -23.15 -7.47
CA SER A 412 11.98 -23.59 -8.22
C SER A 412 12.32 -24.53 -9.39
N HIS A 413 13.53 -24.51 -9.94
CA HIS A 413 13.91 -25.41 -11.05
C HIS A 413 13.97 -26.89 -10.63
N LEU A 414 14.09 -27.17 -9.34
CA LEU A 414 14.07 -28.53 -8.82
C LEU A 414 12.65 -29.13 -8.77
N TYR A 415 11.62 -28.31 -8.96
CA TYR A 415 10.22 -28.66 -8.74
C TYR A 415 9.31 -28.18 -9.88
N PRO A 416 8.58 -29.09 -10.57
CA PRO A 416 7.65 -28.70 -11.64
C PRO A 416 6.45 -27.88 -11.13
N ASN A 417 6.13 -28.00 -9.84
CA ASN A 417 5.00 -27.42 -9.12
C ASN A 417 5.38 -26.21 -8.23
N MET A 418 6.48 -25.53 -8.54
CA MET A 418 6.92 -24.30 -7.85
C MET A 418 7.18 -23.20 -8.88
N ALA A 419 6.68 -21.98 -8.71
CA ALA A 419 6.92 -20.87 -9.64
C ALA A 419 7.31 -19.58 -8.90
N VAL A 420 8.16 -18.76 -9.53
CA VAL A 420 8.47 -17.40 -9.05
C VAL A 420 8.29 -16.42 -10.19
N LEU A 421 7.29 -15.55 -10.07
CA LEU A 421 6.86 -14.63 -11.12
C LEU A 421 7.41 -13.21 -10.91
N THR A 422 7.60 -12.51 -12.02
CA THR A 422 8.01 -11.09 -12.07
C THR A 422 6.86 -10.21 -12.53
N GLY A 423 6.98 -8.89 -12.31
CA GLY A 423 5.97 -7.93 -12.73
C GLY A 423 4.80 -7.83 -11.76
N TYR A 424 5.05 -8.01 -10.46
CA TYR A 424 4.00 -7.92 -9.43
C TYR A 424 3.45 -6.48 -9.32
N GLU A 425 2.36 -6.27 -10.05
CA GLU A 425 1.59 -5.02 -10.18
C GLU A 425 0.09 -5.34 -10.12
N LEU A 426 -0.79 -4.36 -10.37
CA LEU A 426 -2.24 -4.56 -10.22
C LEU A 426 -2.77 -5.77 -11.03
N ALA A 427 -2.35 -5.92 -12.29
CA ALA A 427 -2.80 -7.01 -13.16
C ALA A 427 -2.38 -8.39 -12.63
N LEU A 428 -1.09 -8.64 -12.45
CA LEU A 428 -0.61 -9.92 -11.91
C LEU A 428 -1.13 -10.16 -10.50
N SER A 429 -1.24 -9.13 -9.67
CA SER A 429 -1.82 -9.24 -8.33
C SER A 429 -3.27 -9.72 -8.37
N LYS A 430 -4.06 -9.29 -9.37
CA LYS A 430 -5.45 -9.74 -9.56
C LYS A 430 -5.49 -11.21 -9.98
N GLU A 431 -4.70 -11.61 -10.98
CA GLU A 431 -4.60 -13.00 -11.43
C GLU A 431 -4.20 -13.94 -10.29
N LEU A 432 -3.19 -13.55 -9.50
CA LEU A 432 -2.71 -14.33 -8.35
C LEU A 432 -3.79 -14.55 -7.30
N LYS A 433 -4.58 -13.52 -6.98
CA LYS A 433 -5.68 -13.63 -6.00
C LYS A 433 -6.84 -14.47 -6.51
N GLN A 434 -7.12 -14.37 -7.81
CA GLN A 434 -8.18 -15.13 -8.47
C GLN A 434 -7.80 -16.61 -8.61
N GLY A 435 -6.54 -16.92 -8.89
CA GLY A 435 -6.03 -18.28 -9.05
C GLY A 435 -5.45 -18.93 -7.78
N SER A 436 -5.38 -18.25 -6.63
CA SER A 436 -4.93 -18.87 -5.38
C SER A 436 -6.05 -19.66 -4.69
N ASP A 437 -5.72 -20.82 -4.14
CA ASP A 437 -6.58 -21.51 -3.17
C ASP A 437 -6.24 -21.03 -1.76
N VAL A 438 -4.94 -20.91 -1.46
CA VAL A 438 -4.43 -20.39 -0.19
C VAL A 438 -3.57 -19.15 -0.44
N TRP A 439 -3.85 -18.08 0.31
CA TRP A 439 -3.06 -16.85 0.32
C TRP A 439 -2.15 -16.82 1.56
N LEU A 440 -0.85 -17.06 1.36
CA LEU A 440 0.15 -17.24 2.41
C LEU A 440 0.77 -15.90 2.84
N ASN A 441 0.83 -15.68 4.16
CA ASN A 441 1.44 -14.51 4.77
C ASN A 441 2.38 -14.92 5.92
N THR A 442 3.64 -14.55 5.84
CA THR A 442 4.69 -14.96 6.80
C THR A 442 5.36 -13.80 7.56
N PRO A 443 4.70 -12.66 7.88
CA PRO A 443 5.37 -11.57 8.57
C PRO A 443 5.77 -11.95 10.00
N ILE A 444 6.85 -11.35 10.48
CA ILE A 444 7.23 -11.34 11.90
C ILE A 444 6.17 -10.55 12.68
N VAL A 445 5.55 -11.15 13.70
CA VAL A 445 4.61 -10.46 14.61
C VAL A 445 5.39 -9.50 15.53
N PRO A 446 4.94 -8.24 15.79
CA PRO A 446 3.80 -7.52 15.22
C PRO A 446 4.21 -6.47 14.16
N ARG A 447 5.05 -6.87 13.18
CA ARG A 447 5.64 -5.94 12.18
C ARG A 447 4.74 -5.72 10.96
N GLU A 448 3.54 -6.29 10.92
CA GLU A 448 2.51 -5.98 9.94
C GLU A 448 1.45 -5.03 10.51
N ALA A 449 1.43 -3.79 10.03
CA ALA A 449 0.41 -2.83 10.46
C ALA A 449 -1.01 -3.20 9.98
N SER A 450 -1.15 -3.85 8.82
CA SER A 450 -2.45 -4.24 8.25
C SER A 450 -2.30 -5.44 7.30
N GLY A 451 -2.25 -5.22 5.98
CA GLY A 451 -2.02 -6.27 4.98
C GLY A 451 -3.20 -6.53 4.04
N THR A 452 -3.57 -5.54 3.22
CA THR A 452 -4.81 -5.56 2.42
C THR A 452 -4.90 -6.64 1.33
N SER A 453 -3.78 -7.29 0.94
CA SER A 453 -3.78 -8.30 -0.13
C SER A 453 -4.62 -9.53 0.21
N GLY A 454 -4.56 -9.97 1.48
CA GLY A 454 -5.31 -11.12 1.97
C GLY A 454 -6.83 -10.90 1.96
N MET A 455 -7.27 -9.66 2.15
CA MET A 455 -8.68 -9.28 2.04
C MET A 455 -9.18 -9.55 0.61
N THR A 456 -8.43 -9.07 -0.39
CA THR A 456 -8.81 -9.25 -1.81
C THR A 456 -8.64 -10.67 -2.31
N ALA A 457 -7.76 -11.47 -1.69
CA ALA A 457 -7.65 -12.90 -1.97
C ALA A 457 -8.88 -13.66 -1.44
N ALA A 458 -9.29 -13.38 -0.19
CA ALA A 458 -10.52 -13.93 0.36
C ALA A 458 -11.77 -13.55 -0.43
N MET A 459 -11.88 -12.31 -0.91
CA MET A 459 -12.96 -11.91 -1.80
C MET A 459 -13.00 -12.70 -3.13
N ASN A 460 -11.90 -13.35 -3.52
CA ASN A 460 -11.78 -14.18 -4.71
C ASN A 460 -11.68 -15.66 -4.36
N ALA A 461 -12.37 -16.14 -3.31
CA ALA A 461 -12.43 -17.55 -2.94
C ALA A 461 -11.06 -18.17 -2.58
N SER A 462 -10.18 -17.42 -1.91
CA SER A 462 -8.90 -17.94 -1.39
C SER A 462 -8.86 -17.84 0.14
N LEU A 463 -8.51 -18.92 0.82
CA LEU A 463 -8.37 -18.91 2.27
C LEU A 463 -7.05 -18.27 2.69
N ASN A 464 -7.12 -17.38 3.69
CA ASN A 464 -5.91 -16.78 4.25
C ASN A 464 -5.19 -17.79 5.15
N PHE A 465 -3.87 -17.88 4.99
CA PHE A 465 -2.98 -18.63 5.86
C PHE A 465 -1.86 -17.73 6.36
N SER A 466 -1.82 -17.45 7.66
CA SER A 466 -0.97 -16.36 8.18
C SER A 466 -0.42 -16.61 9.58
N THR A 467 0.68 -15.92 9.94
CA THR A 467 0.94 -15.57 11.34
C THR A 467 -0.15 -14.62 11.86
N TYR A 468 -0.40 -14.62 13.17
CA TYR A 468 -1.42 -13.77 13.80
C TYR A 468 -0.94 -12.31 13.94
N ASP A 469 -0.91 -11.58 12.81
CA ASP A 469 -0.45 -10.18 12.74
C ASP A 469 -1.32 -9.31 11.81
N GLY A 470 -1.31 -8.00 12.02
CA GLY A 470 -2.00 -7.04 11.16
C GLY A 470 -3.52 -7.25 11.10
N TRP A 471 -4.07 -7.25 9.88
CA TRP A 471 -5.53 -7.26 9.68
C TRP A 471 -6.21 -8.59 10.03
N VAL A 472 -5.47 -9.71 9.96
CA VAL A 472 -6.07 -11.03 10.23
C VAL A 472 -6.53 -11.16 11.69
N CYS A 473 -5.95 -10.41 12.61
CA CYS A 473 -6.41 -10.36 14.01
C CYS A 473 -7.85 -9.83 14.18
N GLU A 474 -8.38 -9.10 13.19
CA GLU A 474 -9.74 -8.55 13.22
C GLU A 474 -10.78 -9.48 12.57
N PHE A 475 -10.33 -10.56 11.92
CA PHE A 475 -11.14 -11.38 11.01
C PHE A 475 -11.03 -12.88 11.28
N SER A 476 -9.80 -13.36 11.46
CA SER A 476 -9.47 -14.76 11.34
C SER A 476 -9.88 -15.57 12.56
N ARG A 477 -10.60 -16.67 12.28
CA ARG A 477 -10.88 -17.76 13.21
C ARG A 477 -10.33 -19.04 12.58
N HIS A 478 -9.27 -19.56 13.20
CA HIS A 478 -8.54 -20.72 12.71
C HIS A 478 -9.46 -21.93 12.54
N GLY A 479 -9.40 -22.59 11.39
CA GLY A 479 -10.24 -23.75 11.06
C GLY A 479 -11.70 -23.41 10.72
N GLU A 480 -12.12 -22.15 10.86
CA GLU A 480 -13.49 -21.72 10.54
C GLU A 480 -13.59 -20.89 9.26
N ASN A 481 -12.68 -19.92 9.06
CA ASN A 481 -12.70 -19.00 7.91
C ASN A 481 -11.31 -18.69 7.35
N SER A 482 -10.26 -19.18 8.02
CA SER A 482 -8.85 -19.00 7.68
C SER A 482 -7.99 -19.98 8.48
N PHE A 483 -6.69 -20.02 8.19
CA PHE A 483 -5.70 -20.76 8.93
C PHE A 483 -4.71 -19.80 9.57
N ILE A 484 -4.47 -19.94 10.87
CA ILE A 484 -3.55 -19.08 11.61
C ILE A 484 -2.65 -19.94 12.47
N VAL A 485 -1.36 -19.65 12.45
CA VAL A 485 -0.41 -20.29 13.36
C VAL A 485 -0.36 -19.57 14.72
N PRO A 486 -0.10 -20.30 15.82
CA PRO A 486 0.13 -19.69 17.13
C PRO A 486 1.24 -18.63 17.08
N VAL A 487 1.13 -17.60 17.93
CA VAL A 487 2.17 -16.57 18.05
C VAL A 487 3.43 -17.21 18.62
N ALA A 488 4.50 -17.22 17.83
CA ALA A 488 5.76 -17.80 18.22
C ALA A 488 6.49 -16.99 19.32
N SER A 489 7.26 -17.70 20.15
CA SER A 489 8.13 -17.14 21.17
C SER A 489 9.24 -16.28 20.55
N GLU A 490 9.71 -15.25 21.26
CA GLU A 490 10.76 -14.39 20.71
C GLU A 490 12.10 -15.13 20.50
N SER A 491 12.39 -16.12 21.33
CA SER A 491 13.66 -16.87 21.34
C SER A 491 13.82 -17.86 20.18
N ALA A 492 12.72 -18.36 19.61
CA ALA A 492 12.74 -19.36 18.55
C ALA A 492 11.77 -19.03 17.41
N ARG A 493 11.42 -17.75 17.26
CA ARG A 493 10.32 -17.25 16.41
C ARG A 493 10.26 -17.88 15.02
N ASP A 494 11.37 -17.80 14.29
CA ASP A 494 11.41 -18.25 12.89
C ASP A 494 11.28 -19.78 12.76
N TRP A 495 11.80 -20.53 13.73
CA TRP A 495 11.67 -21.99 13.74
C TRP A 495 10.26 -22.41 14.11
N GLU A 496 9.68 -21.82 15.16
CA GLU A 496 8.31 -22.11 15.61
C GLU A 496 7.28 -21.73 14.54
N ASP A 497 7.37 -20.53 13.96
CA ASP A 497 6.46 -20.12 12.88
C ASP A 497 6.58 -21.06 11.68
N MET A 498 7.80 -21.43 11.28
CA MET A 498 8.01 -22.37 10.17
C MET A 498 7.43 -23.75 10.48
N SER A 499 7.73 -24.32 11.66
CA SER A 499 7.22 -25.63 12.06
C SER A 499 5.70 -25.64 12.09
N ASN A 500 5.10 -24.69 12.81
CA ASN A 500 3.65 -24.56 12.91
C ASN A 500 2.99 -24.40 11.53
N MET A 501 3.62 -23.65 10.62
CA MET A 501 3.06 -23.49 9.28
C MET A 501 3.11 -24.78 8.46
N LEU A 502 4.22 -25.51 8.53
CA LEU A 502 4.33 -26.80 7.86
C LEU A 502 3.38 -27.83 8.50
N ASP A 503 3.20 -27.80 9.82
CA ASP A 503 2.26 -28.64 10.57
C ASP A 503 0.81 -28.40 10.13
N VAL A 504 0.39 -27.13 10.03
CA VAL A 504 -0.97 -26.75 9.57
C VAL A 504 -1.17 -27.11 8.10
N LEU A 505 -0.16 -26.94 7.24
CA LEU A 505 -0.25 -27.36 5.83
C LEU A 505 -0.46 -28.86 5.70
N GLU A 506 0.38 -29.65 6.37
CA GLU A 506 0.41 -31.12 6.25
C GLU A 506 -0.79 -31.79 6.92
N ASN A 507 -1.20 -31.32 8.10
CA ASN A 507 -2.18 -32.02 8.93
C ASN A 507 -3.59 -31.43 8.87
N GLU A 508 -3.77 -30.21 8.34
CA GLU A 508 -5.08 -29.56 8.30
C GLU A 508 -5.49 -29.13 6.89
N ILE A 509 -4.69 -28.27 6.24
CA ILE A 509 -5.06 -27.67 4.95
C ILE A 509 -5.15 -28.74 3.86
N LEU A 510 -4.12 -29.57 3.72
CA LEU A 510 -4.08 -30.61 2.68
C LEU A 510 -5.18 -31.66 2.87
N PRO A 511 -5.37 -32.27 4.07
CA PRO A 511 -6.48 -33.18 4.29
C PRO A 511 -7.86 -32.54 4.06
N LEU A 512 -8.06 -31.29 4.50
CA LEU A 512 -9.33 -30.59 4.27
C LEU A 512 -9.61 -30.40 2.78
N TYR A 513 -8.62 -29.96 2.00
CA TYR A 513 -8.78 -29.72 0.57
C TYR A 513 -9.12 -31.00 -0.22
N TYR A 514 -8.40 -32.10 0.06
CA TYR A 514 -8.49 -33.31 -0.76
C TYR A 514 -9.52 -34.33 -0.26
N GLU A 515 -9.65 -34.51 1.06
CA GLU A 515 -10.53 -35.54 1.62
C GLU A 515 -11.92 -35.00 1.94
N ARG A 516 -12.03 -33.69 2.18
CA ARG A 516 -13.27 -33.02 2.61
C ARG A 516 -13.57 -31.77 1.76
N PRO A 517 -13.71 -31.91 0.43
CA PRO A 517 -13.88 -30.77 -0.48
C PRO A 517 -15.13 -29.93 -0.19
N ASN A 518 -16.22 -30.54 0.31
CA ASN A 518 -17.41 -29.79 0.70
C ASN A 518 -17.14 -28.85 1.88
N ASP A 519 -16.49 -29.35 2.94
CA ASP A 519 -16.09 -28.56 4.11
C ASP A 519 -15.14 -27.41 3.68
N TRP A 520 -14.22 -27.69 2.74
CA TRP A 520 -13.36 -26.67 2.15
C TRP A 520 -14.17 -25.56 1.47
N GLN A 521 -15.14 -25.90 0.61
CA GLN A 521 -15.96 -24.91 -0.08
C GLN A 521 -16.86 -24.12 0.88
N GLU A 522 -17.37 -24.76 1.93
CA GLU A 522 -18.11 -24.06 2.99
C GLU A 522 -17.24 -23.04 3.74
N MET A 523 -16.00 -23.43 4.07
CA MET A 523 -15.01 -22.53 4.70
C MET A 523 -14.66 -21.36 3.78
N VAL A 524 -14.49 -21.62 2.48
CA VAL A 524 -14.28 -20.59 1.44
C VAL A 524 -15.45 -19.63 1.40
N LEU A 525 -16.69 -20.11 1.29
CA LEU A 525 -17.89 -19.28 1.24
C LEU A 525 -18.03 -18.42 2.51
N ARG A 526 -17.77 -19.01 3.69
CA ARG A 526 -17.77 -18.28 4.96
C ARG A 526 -16.74 -17.15 4.96
N SER A 527 -15.51 -17.45 4.54
CA SER A 527 -14.43 -16.48 4.41
C SER A 527 -14.80 -15.32 3.48
N MET A 528 -15.34 -15.63 2.30
CA MET A 528 -15.80 -14.62 1.32
C MET A 528 -16.88 -13.71 1.90
N ASN A 529 -17.87 -14.26 2.61
CA ASN A 529 -18.99 -13.53 3.19
C ASN A 529 -18.53 -12.55 4.27
N GLU A 530 -17.71 -13.03 5.19
CA GLU A 530 -17.21 -12.24 6.32
C GLU A 530 -16.22 -11.15 5.87
N VAL A 531 -15.30 -11.46 4.95
CA VAL A 531 -14.36 -10.45 4.42
C VAL A 531 -15.07 -9.43 3.53
N GLY A 532 -15.91 -9.92 2.61
CA GLY A 532 -16.53 -9.10 1.57
C GLY A 532 -17.47 -8.02 2.11
N GLY A 533 -18.03 -8.20 3.31
CA GLY A 533 -18.84 -7.20 3.99
C GLY A 533 -18.01 -6.08 4.62
N PHE A 534 -17.09 -6.43 5.54
CA PHE A 534 -16.38 -5.44 6.35
C PHE A 534 -15.21 -4.76 5.61
N PHE A 535 -14.48 -5.48 4.75
CA PHE A 535 -13.24 -4.98 4.13
C PHE A 535 -13.44 -4.32 2.75
N ASN A 536 -14.66 -3.84 2.46
CA ASN A 536 -14.90 -2.95 1.33
C ASN A 536 -14.46 -1.52 1.68
N SER A 537 -13.70 -0.86 0.79
CA SER A 537 -13.17 0.48 1.07
C SER A 537 -14.23 1.58 1.12
N ASP A 538 -15.48 1.34 0.72
CA ASP A 538 -16.58 2.29 0.96
C ASP A 538 -16.81 2.50 2.46
N ARG A 539 -16.74 1.41 3.22
CA ARG A 539 -16.80 1.46 4.69
C ARG A 539 -15.64 2.27 5.25
N MET A 540 -14.42 2.01 4.78
CA MET A 540 -13.21 2.74 5.18
C MET A 540 -13.30 4.24 4.85
N ALA A 541 -13.75 4.61 3.64
CA ALA A 541 -13.90 5.99 3.22
C ALA A 541 -14.98 6.72 4.03
N ALA A 542 -16.08 6.05 4.38
CA ALA A 542 -17.08 6.59 5.29
C ALA A 542 -16.54 6.76 6.72
N GLU A 543 -15.81 5.78 7.24
CA GLU A 543 -15.17 5.86 8.57
C GLU A 543 -14.13 6.98 8.66
N TYR A 544 -13.32 7.20 7.61
CA TYR A 544 -12.42 8.35 7.55
C TYR A 544 -13.19 9.66 7.72
N TYR A 545 -14.32 9.81 7.04
CA TYR A 545 -15.13 11.00 7.19
C TYR A 545 -15.68 11.16 8.62
N GLU A 546 -16.25 10.09 9.18
CA GLU A 546 -16.89 10.11 10.49
C GLU A 546 -15.92 10.26 11.66
N LYS A 547 -14.78 9.56 11.63
CA LYS A 547 -13.83 9.46 12.74
C LYS A 547 -12.66 10.44 12.65
N VAL A 548 -12.34 10.94 11.44
CA VAL A 548 -11.10 11.70 11.19
C VAL A 548 -11.37 13.08 10.61
N TYR A 549 -12.33 13.22 9.68
CA TYR A 549 -12.55 14.51 9.01
C TYR A 549 -13.58 15.40 9.71
N LYS A 550 -14.62 14.84 10.33
CA LYS A 550 -15.61 15.59 11.13
C LYS A 550 -14.98 16.28 12.32
#